data_AF-A0A2R2IZF3-F1
#
_entry.id   AF-A0A2R2IZF3-F1
#
_cell.length_a   1.000
_cell.length_b   1.000
_cell.length_c   1.000
_cell.angle_alpha   90.00
_cell.angle_beta   90.00
_cell.angle_gamma   90.00
#
_symmetry.space_group_name_H-M   'P 1'
#
loop_
_entity.id
_entity.type
_entity.pdbx_description
1 polymer ?
#
loop_
_entity_poly.entity_id
_entity_poly.type
_entity_poly.pdbx_seq_one_letter_code
_entity_poly.pdbx_strand_id
1 'polypeptide(L)'
;MMSTWYVRIWAFAAIASAIGHLLAPQFMAAGTAWGLSSGWQCEIAIFDLVLATYLLCRLHEEPQSAHRLMALLCGLSLLLGINHLQGGLLSHWSYLHVAGVVANGLAVLAGVSLLWPYSRRRLSAGLRKHPQ
;
A
#
# COMPACT_ATOMS: atom_id res chain seq x y z
N MET A 1 6.38 -14.14 9.30
CA MET A 1 7.00 -14.56 8.03
C MET A 1 6.17 -14.14 6.82
N MET A 2 4.87 -14.45 6.73
CA MET A 2 4.03 -13.95 5.62
C MET A 2 3.82 -12.42 5.67
N SER A 3 3.54 -11.85 6.85
CA SER A 3 3.34 -10.41 7.02
C SER A 3 4.61 -9.59 6.71
N THR A 4 5.79 -10.17 6.91
CA THR A 4 7.06 -9.51 6.58
C THR A 4 7.29 -9.46 5.07
N TRP A 5 6.86 -10.49 4.33
CA TRP A 5 6.87 -10.47 2.86
C TRP A 5 5.91 -9.43 2.29
N TYR A 6 4.70 -9.35 2.84
CA TYR A 6 3.74 -8.32 2.46
C TYR A 6 4.35 -6.91 2.56
N VAL A 7 4.96 -6.59 3.71
CA VAL A 7 5.59 -5.27 3.93
C VAL A 7 6.77 -5.04 2.97
N ARG A 8 7.59 -6.06 2.69
CA ARG A 8 8.72 -5.97 1.74
C ARG A 8 8.25 -5.71 0.31
N ILE A 9 7.20 -6.39 -0.14
CA ILE A 9 6.61 -6.19 -1.46
C ILE A 9 6.08 -4.76 -1.58
N TRP A 10 5.40 -4.27 -0.54
CA TRP A 10 4.90 -2.89 -0.51
C TRP A 10 6.06 -1.87 -0.56
N ALA A 11 7.12 -2.07 0.22
CA ALA A 11 8.30 -1.21 0.17
C ALA A 11 8.98 -1.22 -1.21
N PHE A 12 9.08 -2.39 -1.86
CA PHE A 12 9.59 -2.49 -3.22
C PHE A 12 8.70 -1.75 -4.23
N ALA A 13 7.36 -1.89 -4.12
CA ALA A 13 6.42 -1.19 -4.97
C ALA A 13 6.52 0.34 -4.81
N ALA A 14 6.69 0.84 -3.57
CA ALA A 14 6.92 2.25 -3.30
C ALA A 14 8.23 2.74 -3.94
N ILE A 15 9.33 1.99 -3.83
CA ILE A 15 10.60 2.35 -4.50
C ILE A 15 10.41 2.40 -6.02
N ALA A 16 9.75 1.41 -6.62
CA ALA A 16 9.49 1.38 -8.05
C ALA A 16 8.61 2.57 -8.51
N SER A 17 7.58 2.89 -7.72
CA SER A 17 6.72 4.07 -7.92
C SER A 17 7.52 5.36 -7.89
N ALA A 18 8.35 5.55 -6.87
CA ALA A 18 9.22 6.73 -6.76
C ALA A 18 10.17 6.89 -7.95
N ILE A 19 10.80 5.81 -8.39
CA ILE A 19 11.66 5.81 -9.59
C ILE A 19 10.84 6.23 -10.82
N GLY A 20 9.63 5.68 -10.98
CA GLY A 20 8.73 6.07 -12.07
C GLY A 20 8.41 7.56 -12.04
N HIS A 21 8.04 8.10 -10.89
CA HIS A 21 7.69 9.51 -10.71
C HIS A 21 8.88 10.46 -10.97
N LEU A 22 10.11 10.04 -10.65
CA LEU A 22 11.32 10.84 -10.90
C LEU A 22 11.83 10.75 -12.34
N LEU A 23 11.87 9.54 -12.91
CA LEU A 23 12.52 9.29 -14.21
C LEU A 23 11.55 9.37 -15.39
N ALA A 24 10.26 9.13 -15.15
CA ALA A 24 9.23 9.10 -16.20
C ALA A 24 7.92 9.77 -15.74
N PRO A 25 7.93 11.02 -15.24
CA PRO A 25 6.73 11.69 -14.72
C PRO A 25 5.62 11.83 -15.78
N GLN A 26 6.00 11.97 -17.06
CA GLN A 26 5.07 12.02 -18.19
C GLN A 26 4.28 10.71 -18.31
N PHE A 27 4.98 9.57 -18.14
CA PHE A 27 4.35 8.25 -18.11
C PHE A 27 3.48 8.11 -16.86
N MET A 28 3.98 8.48 -15.68
CA MET A 28 3.23 8.38 -14.42
C MET A 28 2.02 9.32 -14.30
N ALA A 29 1.85 10.25 -15.23
CA ALA A 29 0.68 11.12 -15.35
C ALA A 29 -0.19 10.82 -16.58
N ALA A 30 0.26 9.96 -17.49
CA ALA A 30 -0.35 9.77 -18.80
C ALA A 30 -1.79 9.27 -18.71
N GLY A 31 -2.73 10.03 -19.27
CA GLY A 31 -4.15 9.70 -19.25
C GLY A 31 -4.76 9.65 -17.83
N THR A 32 -4.10 10.23 -16.83
CA THR A 32 -4.72 10.34 -15.51
C THR A 32 -5.63 11.57 -15.45
N ALA A 33 -6.59 11.55 -14.53
CA ALA A 33 -7.46 12.70 -14.26
C ALA A 33 -6.68 13.90 -13.68
N TRP A 34 -5.49 13.64 -13.13
CA TRP A 34 -4.71 14.60 -12.36
C TRP A 34 -3.72 15.40 -13.22
N GLY A 35 -3.41 14.91 -14.43
CA GLY A 35 -2.48 15.58 -15.34
C GLY A 35 -1.03 15.57 -14.85
N LEU A 36 -0.15 16.21 -15.63
CA LEU A 36 1.29 16.29 -15.35
C LEU A 36 1.61 17.54 -14.49
N SER A 37 2.22 17.33 -13.33
CA SER A 37 2.78 18.38 -12.48
C SER A 37 4.12 17.92 -11.90
N SER A 38 5.22 18.57 -12.30
CA SER A 38 6.56 18.16 -11.87
C SER A 38 6.75 18.22 -10.36
N GLY A 39 6.22 19.26 -9.71
CA GLY A 39 6.25 19.40 -8.24
C GLY A 39 5.51 18.26 -7.56
N TRP A 40 4.29 17.96 -8.00
CA TRP A 40 3.48 16.89 -7.41
C TRP A 40 4.11 15.50 -7.61
N GLN A 41 4.71 15.23 -8.77
CA GLN A 41 5.40 13.96 -9.04
C GLN A 41 6.63 13.79 -8.14
N CYS A 42 7.38 14.87 -7.90
CA CYS A 42 8.49 14.88 -6.96
C CYS A 42 8.04 14.62 -5.51
N GLU A 43 6.95 15.26 -5.08
CA GLU A 43 6.36 15.05 -3.75
C GLU A 43 5.94 13.58 -3.54
N ILE A 44 5.28 12.96 -4.52
CA ILE A 44 4.91 11.54 -4.46
C ILE A 44 6.15 10.66 -4.36
N ALA A 45 7.18 10.93 -5.18
CA ALA A 45 8.41 10.15 -5.13
C ALA A 45 9.12 10.24 -3.78
N ILE A 46 9.18 11.43 -3.18
CA ILE A 46 9.76 11.63 -1.84
C ILE A 46 8.93 10.88 -0.79
N PHE A 47 7.60 11.00 -0.85
CA PHE A 47 6.71 10.27 0.04
C PHE A 47 6.94 8.76 -0.03
N ASP A 48 7.00 8.20 -1.24
CA ASP A 48 7.22 6.78 -1.47
C ASP A 48 8.59 6.30 -0.97
N LEU A 49 9.66 7.09 -1.17
CA LEU A 49 11.00 6.77 -0.66
C LEU A 49 11.06 6.81 0.86
N VAL A 50 10.43 7.82 1.49
CA VAL A 50 10.35 7.92 2.96
C VAL A 50 9.57 6.74 3.52
N LEU A 51 8.43 6.40 2.91
CA LEU A 51 7.61 5.26 3.32
C LEU A 51 8.39 3.95 3.18
N ALA A 52 9.02 3.70 2.04
CA ALA A 52 9.83 2.50 1.83
C ALA A 52 10.96 2.38 2.85
N THR A 53 11.68 3.49 3.09
CA THR A 53 12.76 3.54 4.09
C THR A 53 12.22 3.21 5.48
N TYR A 54 11.12 3.84 5.89
CA TYR A 54 10.49 3.56 7.18
C TYR A 54 10.08 2.10 7.32
N LEU A 55 9.43 1.52 6.31
CA LEU A 55 9.01 0.13 6.32
C LEU A 55 10.20 -0.83 6.47
N LEU A 56 11.28 -0.60 5.72
CA LEU A 56 12.47 -1.44 5.76
C LEU A 56 13.23 -1.31 7.09
N CYS A 57 13.43 -0.08 7.59
CA CYS A 57 14.08 0.17 8.88
C CYS A 57 13.28 -0.45 10.03
N ARG A 58 11.96 -0.21 10.11
CA ARG A 58 11.12 -0.77 11.17
C ARG A 58 11.02 -2.29 11.09
N LEU A 59 11.00 -2.86 9.89
CA LEU A 59 11.00 -4.31 9.73
C LEU A 59 12.34 -4.94 10.16
N HIS A 60 13.46 -4.21 9.99
CA HIS A 60 14.78 -4.63 10.45
C HIS A 60 14.90 -4.56 11.98
N GLU A 61 14.51 -3.44 12.58
CA GLU A 61 14.56 -3.22 14.04
C GLU A 61 13.56 -4.10 14.80
N GLU A 62 12.33 -4.21 14.29
CA GLU A 62 11.22 -4.88 14.97
C GLU A 62 10.39 -5.74 13.99
N PRO A 63 10.88 -6.93 13.59
CA PRO A 63 10.17 -7.82 12.65
C PRO A 63 8.73 -8.18 13.08
N GLN A 64 8.47 -8.21 14.39
CA GLN A 64 7.15 -8.44 14.98
C GLN A 64 6.13 -7.34 14.66
N SER A 65 6.58 -6.13 14.30
CA SER A 65 5.73 -5.00 13.93
C SER A 65 4.99 -5.21 12.60
N ALA A 66 5.40 -6.19 11.79
CA ALA A 66 4.90 -6.43 10.44
C ALA A 66 3.38 -6.59 10.33
N HIS A 67 2.70 -7.12 11.37
CA HIS A 67 1.24 -7.21 11.36
C HIS A 67 0.57 -5.84 11.47
N ARG A 68 1.12 -4.94 12.30
CA ARG A 68 0.62 -3.56 12.43
C ARG A 68 0.88 -2.77 11.16
N LEU A 69 2.09 -2.90 10.60
CA LEU A 69 2.44 -2.28 9.32
C LEU A 69 1.52 -2.79 8.20
N MET A 70 1.28 -4.10 8.10
CA MET A 70 0.35 -4.68 7.13
C MET A 70 -1.06 -4.11 7.26
N ALA A 71 -1.59 -3.94 8.48
CA ALA A 71 -2.91 -3.35 8.69
C ALA A 71 -2.97 -1.88 8.23
N LEU A 72 -1.94 -1.07 8.53
CA LEU A 72 -1.84 0.30 8.04
C LEU A 72 -1.75 0.37 6.51
N LEU A 73 -0.93 -0.50 5.92
CA LEU A 73 -0.77 -0.62 4.47
C LEU A 73 -2.04 -1.10 3.77
N CYS A 74 -2.90 -1.90 4.42
CA CYS A 74 -4.24 -2.20 3.90
C CYS A 74 -5.09 -0.93 3.81
N GLY A 75 -5.07 -0.11 4.86
CA GLY A 75 -5.77 1.18 4.86
C GLY A 75 -5.25 2.11 3.77
N LEU A 76 -3.92 2.22 3.62
CA LEU A 76 -3.30 3.01 2.57
C LEU A 76 -3.64 2.49 1.17
N SER A 77 -3.56 1.17 0.94
CA SER A 77 -3.96 0.59 -0.34
C SER A 77 -5.45 0.81 -0.63
N LEU A 78 -6.33 0.70 0.36
CA LEU A 78 -7.75 1.01 0.17
C LEU A 78 -7.94 2.47 -0.28
N LEU A 79 -7.27 3.42 0.37
CA LEU A 79 -7.30 4.84 -0.01
C LEU A 79 -6.82 5.05 -1.46
N LEU A 80 -5.66 4.51 -1.80
CA LEU A 80 -5.07 4.65 -3.14
C LEU A 80 -5.96 4.00 -4.21
N GLY A 81 -6.47 2.79 -3.94
CA GLY A 81 -7.37 2.07 -4.84
C GLY A 81 -8.67 2.82 -5.10
N ILE A 82 -9.29 3.39 -4.06
CA ILE A 82 -10.50 4.22 -4.19
C ILE A 82 -10.18 5.50 -4.98
N ASN A 83 -9.03 6.14 -4.73
CA ASN A 83 -8.63 7.33 -5.47
C ASN A 83 -8.48 7.04 -6.98
N HIS A 84 -7.86 5.93 -7.36
CA HIS A 84 -7.77 5.50 -8.77
C HIS A 84 -9.12 5.08 -9.36
N LEU A 85 -9.98 4.42 -8.57
CA LEU A 85 -11.34 4.07 -8.99
C LEU A 85 -12.14 5.34 -9.31
N GLN A 86 -12.10 6.31 -8.41
CA GLN A 86 -12.75 7.61 -8.60
C GLN A 86 -12.17 8.35 -9.81
N GLY A 87 -10.85 8.34 -9.97
CA GLY A 87 -10.18 8.94 -11.13
C GLY A 87 -10.65 8.33 -12.45
N GLY A 88 -10.79 7.00 -12.52
CA GLY A 88 -11.31 6.30 -13.69
C GLY A 88 -12.79 6.57 -13.97
N LEU A 89 -13.63 6.59 -12.91
CA LEU A 89 -15.07 6.85 -13.02
C LEU A 89 -15.41 8.29 -13.41
N LEU A 90 -14.65 9.28 -12.94
CA LEU A 90 -14.91 10.70 -13.20
C LEU A 90 -14.26 11.22 -14.48
N SER A 91 -13.36 10.45 -15.10
CA SER A 91 -12.67 10.85 -16.33
C SER A 91 -12.68 9.74 -17.38
N HIS A 92 -11.55 9.06 -17.57
CA HIS A 92 -11.39 7.94 -18.46
C HIS A 92 -10.50 6.88 -17.81
N TRP A 93 -10.71 5.61 -18.18
CA TRP A 93 -9.93 4.48 -17.67
C TRP A 93 -8.57 4.37 -18.36
N SER A 94 -7.58 5.13 -17.88
CA SER A 94 -6.18 4.91 -18.27
C SER A 94 -5.58 3.68 -17.59
N TYR A 95 -4.48 3.20 -18.16
CA TYR A 95 -3.75 2.05 -17.61
C TYR A 95 -3.30 2.29 -16.16
N LEU A 96 -2.99 3.53 -15.76
CA LEU A 96 -2.62 3.87 -14.39
C LEU A 96 -3.79 3.77 -13.41
N HIS A 97 -5.00 4.17 -13.82
CA HIS A 97 -6.19 3.98 -12.99
C HIS A 97 -6.53 2.49 -12.84
N VAL A 98 -6.47 1.73 -13.93
CA VAL A 98 -6.71 0.27 -13.89
C VAL A 98 -5.65 -0.42 -13.02
N ALA A 99 -4.37 -0.15 -13.26
CA ALA A 99 -3.27 -0.71 -12.48
C ALA A 99 -3.38 -0.32 -11.00
N GLY A 100 -3.69 0.95 -10.71
CA GLY A 100 -3.88 1.46 -9.37
C GLY A 100 -5.02 0.78 -8.62
N VAL A 101 -6.19 0.60 -9.25
CA VAL A 101 -7.31 -0.13 -8.66
C VAL A 101 -6.95 -1.60 -8.42
N VAL A 102 -6.41 -2.28 -9.43
CA VAL A 102 -6.13 -3.72 -9.35
C VAL A 102 -5.03 -4.01 -8.33
N ALA A 103 -3.89 -3.32 -8.41
CA ALA A 103 -2.76 -3.55 -7.52
C ALA A 103 -3.14 -3.31 -6.05
N ASN A 104 -3.84 -2.19 -5.78
CA ASN A 104 -4.26 -1.86 -4.42
C ASN A 104 -5.39 -2.76 -3.92
N GLY A 105 -6.35 -3.12 -4.78
CA GLY A 105 -7.41 -4.07 -4.43
C GLY A 105 -6.83 -5.44 -4.05
N LEU A 106 -5.87 -5.95 -4.82
CA LEU A 106 -5.16 -7.19 -4.51
C LEU A 106 -4.36 -7.08 -3.21
N ALA A 107 -3.70 -5.95 -2.96
CA ALA A 107 -2.99 -5.71 -1.70
C ALA A 107 -3.94 -5.77 -0.49
N VAL A 108 -5.10 -5.10 -0.58
CA VAL A 108 -6.14 -5.17 0.47
C VAL A 108 -6.63 -6.60 0.68
N LEU A 109 -6.99 -7.32 -0.38
CA LEU A 109 -7.47 -8.69 -0.29
C LEU A 109 -6.42 -9.62 0.35
N ALA A 110 -5.16 -9.50 -0.05
CA ALA A 110 -4.06 -10.27 0.52
C ALA A 110 -3.85 -9.92 2.00
N GLY A 111 -3.79 -8.64 2.35
CA GLY A 111 -3.55 -8.20 3.72
C GLY A 111 -4.69 -8.58 4.67
N VAL A 112 -5.95 -8.41 4.26
CA VAL A 112 -7.13 -8.86 5.03
C VAL A 112 -7.11 -10.38 5.22
N SER A 113 -6.82 -11.14 4.17
CA SER A 113 -6.73 -12.61 4.24
C SER A 113 -5.64 -13.08 5.20
N LEU A 114 -4.51 -12.37 5.27
CA LEU A 114 -3.42 -12.67 6.19
C LEU A 114 -3.70 -12.22 7.64
N LEU A 115 -4.47 -11.14 7.83
CA LEU A 115 -4.87 -10.64 9.15
C LEU A 115 -6.01 -11.44 9.78
N TRP A 116 -6.90 -12.00 8.98
CA TRP A 116 -8.12 -12.67 9.44
C TRP A 116 -7.88 -13.86 10.39
N PRO A 117 -6.95 -14.79 10.13
CA PRO A 117 -6.65 -15.87 11.08
C PRO A 117 -5.98 -15.35 12.36
N TYR A 118 -5.22 -14.26 12.27
CA TYR A 118 -4.49 -13.68 13.39
C TYR A 118 -5.45 -13.02 14.40
N SER A 119 -6.44 -12.27 13.92
CA SER A 119 -7.45 -11.64 14.77
C SER A 119 -8.29 -12.67 15.52
N ARG A 120 -8.70 -13.77 14.85
CA ARG A 120 -9.44 -14.87 15.49
C ARG A 120 -8.64 -15.54 16.61
N ARG A 121 -7.35 -15.82 16.40
CA ARG A 121 -6.50 -16.44 17.45
C ARG A 121 -6.33 -15.54 18.67
N ARG A 122 -6.16 -14.23 18.49
CA ARG A 122 -6.09 -13.28 19.61
C ARG A 122 -7.40 -13.22 20.39
N LEU A 123 -8.54 -13.13 19.70
CA LEU A 123 -9.86 -13.11 20.32
C LEU A 123 -10.09 -14.37 21.17
N SER A 124 -9.83 -15.56 20.61
CA SER A 124 -9.97 -16.83 21.34
C SER A 124 -9.04 -16.94 22.56
N ALA A 125 -7.82 -16.40 22.48
CA ALA A 125 -6.88 -16.39 23.60
C ALA A 125 -7.30 -15.41 24.72
N GLY A 126 -7.90 -14.28 24.36
CA GLY A 126 -8.46 -13.32 25.33
C GLY A 126 -9.63 -13.91 26.11
N LEU A 127 -10.54 -14.61 25.43
CA LEU A 127 -11.69 -15.29 26.06
C LEU A 127 -11.26 -16.38 27.05
N ARG A 128 -10.16 -17.10 26.80
CA ARG A 128 -9.65 -18.12 27.73
C ARG A 128 -9.00 -17.56 29.00
N LYS A 129 -8.53 -16.31 28.97
CA LYS A 129 -7.90 -15.65 30.15
C LYS A 129 -8.93 -15.09 31.13
N HIS A 130 -10.20 -15.00 30.73
CA HIS A 130 -11.33 -14.62 31.58
C HIS A 130 -12.38 -15.73 31.55
N PRO A 131 -12.13 -16.91 32.15
CA PRO A 131 -13.19 -17.85 32.42
C PRO A 131 -14.19 -17.18 33.37
N GLN A 132 -15.48 -17.26 33.01
CA GLN A 132 -16.57 -16.83 33.89
C GLN A 132 -16.59 -17.64 35.18
#